data_AF-A0A377LVV9-F1
#
_entry.id   AF-A0A377LVV9-F1
#
_cell.length_a   1.000
_cell.length_b   1.000
_cell.length_c   1.000
_cell.angle_alpha   90.00
_cell.angle_beta   90.00
_cell.angle_gamma   90.00
#
_symmetry.space_group_name_H-M   'P 1'
#
loop_
_entity.id
_entity.type
_entity.pdbx_description
1 polymer ?
#
loop_
_entity_poly.entity_id
_entity_poly.type
_entity_poly.pdbx_seq_one_letter_code
_entity_poly.pdbx_strand_id
1 'polypeptide(L)'
;MMSQACEKIGPGQLRVNFNISNAMQEAVLQLIEEQLAQEEIAESPLGGNENAELHASGYYSLFVDTVPDDVKRLYTESAANDFAALAQTAHRLKGVFAMLNLVPGKQLCETLEHLIREKDASGIEKYISDIDAYVKSLL
;
A
#
# COMPACT_ATOMS: atom_id res chain seq x y z
N MET A 1 -3.09 11.75 48.44
CA MET A 1 -2.49 12.77 47.55
C MET A 1 -1.81 11.98 46.43
N MET A 2 -2.45 11.88 45.27
CA MET A 2 -1.92 11.10 44.14
C MET A 2 -0.77 11.87 43.52
N SER A 3 0.46 11.37 43.68
CA SER A 3 1.65 11.97 43.08
C SER A 3 1.51 11.93 41.57
N GLN A 4 1.42 13.10 40.92
CA GLN A 4 1.49 13.22 39.46
C GLN A 4 2.91 12.82 39.01
N ALA A 5 3.10 11.53 38.74
CA ALA A 5 4.39 10.97 38.37
C ALA A 5 4.67 11.07 36.85
N CYS A 6 3.63 11.39 36.07
CA CYS A 6 3.65 11.61 34.63
C CYS A 6 2.89 12.90 34.28
N GLU A 7 3.49 13.77 33.47
CA GLU A 7 2.91 15.02 32.99
C GLU A 7 3.04 15.09 31.47
N LYS A 8 1.93 15.32 30.76
CA LYS A 8 1.94 15.53 29.30
C LYS A 8 2.41 16.94 28.99
N ILE A 9 3.53 17.02 28.27
CA ILE A 9 4.18 18.29 27.90
C ILE A 9 4.03 18.62 26.41
N GLY A 10 3.59 17.66 25.59
CA GLY A 10 3.34 17.86 24.16
C GLY A 10 2.76 16.60 23.50
N PRO A 11 2.40 16.66 22.21
CA PRO A 11 1.99 15.48 21.44
C PRO A 11 3.15 14.48 21.39
N GLY A 12 2.90 13.23 21.82
CA GLY A 12 3.93 12.18 21.91
C GLY A 12 5.03 12.44 22.95
N GLN A 13 4.86 13.40 23.86
CA GLN A 13 5.87 13.74 24.87
C GLN A 13 5.28 13.76 26.28
N LEU A 14 5.78 12.84 27.12
CA LEU A 14 5.48 12.74 28.54
C LEU A 14 6.75 13.02 29.36
N ARG A 15 6.65 13.92 30.33
CA ARG A 15 7.65 14.12 31.37
C ARG A 15 7.34 13.17 32.52
N VAL A 16 8.34 12.43 32.95
CA VAL A 16 8.21 11.43 34.02
C VAL A 16 9.31 11.58 35.05
N ASN A 17 8.97 11.21 36.29
CA ASN A 17 9.96 11.10 37.34
C ASN A 17 10.67 9.74 37.25
N PHE A 18 11.92 9.75 36.78
CA PHE A 18 12.73 8.55 36.58
C PHE A 18 12.98 7.74 37.86
N ASN A 19 12.88 8.34 39.06
CA ASN A 19 13.02 7.62 40.33
C ASN A 19 11.82 6.72 40.66
N ILE A 20 10.75 6.79 39.87
CA ILE A 20 9.54 5.99 40.05
C ILE A 20 9.41 5.08 38.83
N SER A 21 9.93 3.86 38.91
CA SER A 21 9.92 2.90 37.80
C SER A 21 8.51 2.63 37.24
N ASN A 22 7.49 2.69 38.09
CA ASN A 22 6.09 2.54 37.67
C ASN A 22 5.64 3.69 36.75
N ALA A 23 6.09 4.92 37.01
CA ALA A 23 5.71 6.09 36.21
C ALA A 23 6.32 6.05 34.80
N MET A 24 7.53 5.50 34.67
CA MET A 24 8.15 5.23 33.36
C MET A 24 7.34 4.18 32.59
N GLN A 25 6.93 3.09 33.25
CA GLN A 25 6.13 2.03 32.61
C GLN A 25 4.78 2.55 32.12
N GLU A 26 4.08 3.34 32.94
CA GLU A 26 2.80 3.93 32.57
C GLU A 26 2.92 4.93 31.42
N ALA A 27 3.95 5.77 31.42
CA ALA A 27 4.16 6.72 30.33
C ALA A 27 4.54 6.02 29.01
N VAL A 28 5.33 4.95 29.07
CA VAL A 28 5.64 4.15 27.88
C VAL A 28 4.37 3.48 27.34
N LEU A 29 3.55 2.89 28.22
CA LEU A 29 2.28 2.29 27.81
C LEU A 29 1.36 3.32 27.15
N GLN A 30 1.23 4.51 27.74
CA GLN A 30 0.41 5.59 27.22
C GLN A 30 0.89 6.09 25.85
N LEU A 31 2.21 6.15 25.63
CA LEU A 31 2.76 6.48 24.31
C LEU A 31 2.49 5.39 23.27
N ILE A 32 2.55 4.12 23.67
CA ILE A 32 2.22 2.98 22.79
C ILE A 32 0.74 3.02 22.41
N GLU A 33 -0.15 3.27 23.38
CA GLU A 33 -1.59 3.41 23.13
C GLU A 33 -1.90 4.63 22.25
N GLU A 34 -1.26 5.77 22.47
CA GLU A 34 -1.39 6.94 21.59
C GLU A 34 -0.91 6.64 20.16
N GLN A 35 0.19 5.90 19.99
CA GLN A 35 0.65 5.48 18.67
C GLN A 35 -0.30 4.49 18.01
N LEU A 36 -0.76 3.46 18.73
CA LEU A 36 -1.72 2.48 18.21
C LEU A 36 -3.09 3.10 17.88
N ALA A 37 -3.54 4.09 18.65
CA ALA A 37 -4.76 4.83 18.37
C ALA A 37 -4.59 5.81 17.19
N GLN A 38 -3.37 6.32 16.95
CA GLN A 38 -3.02 7.03 15.71
C GLN A 38 -2.79 6.07 14.53
N GLU A 39 -2.59 4.77 14.81
CA GLU A 39 -2.55 3.68 13.83
C GLU A 39 -3.96 3.23 13.39
N GLU A 40 -5.00 4.03 13.66
CA GLU A 40 -6.15 4.14 12.75
C GLU A 40 -5.71 4.97 11.53
N ILE A 41 -4.97 4.32 10.63
CA ILE A 41 -4.80 4.71 9.23
C ILE A 41 -4.28 6.15 9.07
N ALA A 42 -3.09 6.43 9.60
CA ALA A 42 -2.20 7.31 8.86
C ALA A 42 -1.70 6.52 7.65
N GLU A 43 -2.49 6.51 6.57
CA GLU A 43 -1.93 6.42 5.22
C GLU A 43 -0.74 7.39 5.21
N SER A 44 0.47 6.83 5.22
CA SER A 44 1.69 7.62 5.07
C SER A 44 1.45 8.53 3.88
N PRO A 45 1.75 9.84 3.98
CA PRO A 45 1.46 10.77 2.89
C PRO A 45 2.07 10.17 1.62
N LEU A 46 1.19 9.91 0.65
CA LEU A 46 1.52 9.53 -0.71
C LEU A 46 2.82 10.24 -1.11
N GLY A 47 3.88 9.49 -1.39
CA GLY A 47 5.13 10.06 -1.87
C GLY A 47 6.41 9.72 -1.09
N GLY A 48 6.38 8.69 -0.23
CA GLY A 48 7.58 7.86 -0.08
C GLY A 48 7.91 7.32 -1.46
N ASN A 49 9.15 7.45 -1.90
CA ASN A 49 9.61 7.09 -3.23
C ASN A 49 9.48 5.57 -3.47
N GLU A 50 8.26 5.13 -3.75
CA GLU A 50 7.87 3.73 -3.97
C GLU A 50 8.79 3.07 -4.98
N ASN A 51 9.15 3.83 -6.02
CA ASN A 51 10.14 3.47 -7.01
C ASN A 51 11.54 3.22 -6.38
N ALA A 52 12.02 4.09 -5.51
CA ALA A 52 13.30 3.92 -4.83
C ALA A 52 13.30 2.73 -3.86
N GLU A 53 12.18 2.44 -3.19
CA GLU A 53 12.02 1.24 -2.36
C GLU A 53 12.04 -0.03 -3.23
N LEU A 54 11.39 0.00 -4.39
CA LEU A 54 11.40 -1.07 -5.39
C LEU A 54 12.81 -1.33 -5.93
N HIS A 55 13.55 -0.26 -6.25
CA HIS A 55 14.96 -0.32 -6.64
C HIS A 55 15.86 -0.82 -5.51
N ALA A 56 15.60 -0.43 -4.26
CA ALA A 56 16.37 -0.86 -3.09
C ALA A 56 16.13 -2.33 -2.71
N SER A 57 14.93 -2.84 -2.96
CA SER A 57 14.53 -4.21 -2.63
C SER A 57 15.19 -5.28 -3.52
N GLY A 58 15.83 -4.88 -4.64
CA GLY A 58 16.41 -5.80 -5.62
C GLY A 58 15.40 -6.53 -6.50
N TYR A 59 14.08 -6.36 -6.25
CA TYR A 59 13.01 -6.97 -7.04
C TYR A 59 12.65 -6.17 -8.30
N TYR A 60 13.25 -5.00 -8.50
CA TYR A 60 13.05 -4.18 -9.71
C TYR A 60 13.30 -4.99 -11.00
N SER A 61 14.30 -5.87 -11.02
CA SER A 61 14.57 -6.70 -12.20
C SER A 61 13.44 -7.69 -12.51
N LEU A 62 12.73 -8.21 -11.48
CA LEU A 62 11.57 -9.09 -11.67
C LEU A 62 10.36 -8.26 -12.13
N PHE A 63 10.20 -7.06 -11.56
CA PHE A 63 9.14 -6.12 -11.94
C PHE A 63 9.22 -5.76 -13.43
N VAL A 64 10.38 -5.31 -13.91
CA VAL A 64 10.57 -4.91 -15.31
C VAL A 64 10.46 -6.07 -16.30
N ASP A 65 10.73 -7.30 -15.87
CA ASP A 65 10.66 -8.48 -16.73
C ASP A 65 9.22 -9.03 -16.82
N THR A 66 8.47 -9.00 -15.71
CA THR A 66 7.18 -9.69 -15.61
C THR A 66 5.96 -8.79 -15.78
N VAL A 67 6.00 -7.57 -15.24
CA VAL A 67 4.84 -6.66 -15.23
C VAL A 67 4.48 -6.15 -16.63
N PRO A 68 5.43 -5.74 -17.50
CA PRO A 68 5.09 -5.33 -18.86
C PRO A 68 4.51 -6.46 -19.71
N ASP A 69 4.93 -7.70 -19.45
CA ASP A 69 4.37 -8.87 -20.11
C ASP A 69 2.92 -9.11 -19.69
N ASP A 70 2.62 -8.99 -18.39
CA ASP A 70 1.26 -9.06 -17.87
C ASP A 70 0.35 -7.96 -18.39
N VAL A 71 0.84 -6.71 -18.50
CA VAL A 71 0.06 -5.60 -19.08
C VAL A 71 -0.28 -5.89 -20.55
N LYS A 72 0.65 -6.44 -21.35
CA LYS A 72 0.36 -6.86 -22.72
C LYS A 72 -0.68 -7.99 -22.78
N ARG A 73 -0.63 -8.93 -21.84
CA ARG A 73 -1.64 -9.99 -21.72
C ARG A 73 -3.01 -9.40 -21.41
N LEU A 74 -3.11 -8.43 -20.48
CA LEU A 74 -4.37 -7.74 -20.20
C LEU A 74 -5.01 -7.15 -21.46
N TYR A 75 -4.23 -6.45 -22.29
CA TYR A 75 -4.74 -5.92 -23.57
C TYR A 75 -5.19 -7.03 -24.52
N THR A 76 -4.44 -8.13 -24.60
CA THR A 76 -4.76 -9.26 -25.47
C THR A 76 -6.04 -9.98 -25.02
N GLU A 77 -6.16 -10.25 -23.73
CA GLU A 77 -7.32 -10.90 -23.11
C GLU A 77 -8.56 -10.01 -23.18
N SER A 78 -8.39 -8.70 -23.01
CA SER A 78 -9.47 -7.72 -23.17
C SER A 78 -9.96 -7.66 -24.61
N ALA A 79 -9.05 -7.64 -25.60
CA ALA A 79 -9.41 -7.69 -27.01
C ALA A 79 -10.11 -9.01 -27.39
N ALA A 80 -9.67 -10.13 -26.78
CA ALA A 80 -10.30 -11.44 -26.93
C ALA A 80 -11.64 -11.57 -26.18
N ASN A 81 -12.02 -10.58 -25.36
CA ASN A 81 -13.16 -10.65 -24.44
C ASN A 81 -13.11 -11.86 -23.50
N ASP A 82 -11.90 -12.33 -23.17
CA ASP A 82 -11.69 -13.44 -22.24
C ASP A 82 -11.57 -12.90 -20.82
N PHE A 83 -12.72 -12.60 -20.22
CA PHE A 83 -12.81 -12.06 -18.86
C PHE A 83 -12.24 -13.01 -17.79
N ALA A 84 -12.22 -14.32 -18.03
CA ALA A 84 -11.68 -15.28 -17.08
C ALA A 84 -10.14 -15.21 -17.05
N ALA A 85 -9.51 -15.19 -18.22
CA ALA A 85 -8.08 -15.01 -18.35
C ALA A 85 -7.65 -13.62 -17.87
N LEU A 86 -8.40 -12.58 -18.25
CA LEU A 86 -8.19 -11.20 -17.83
C LEU A 86 -8.21 -11.04 -16.29
N ALA A 87 -9.20 -11.65 -15.61
CA ALA A 87 -9.28 -11.63 -14.16
C ALA A 87 -8.07 -12.32 -13.51
N GLN A 88 -7.60 -13.43 -14.09
CA GLN A 88 -6.45 -14.17 -13.60
C GLN A 88 -5.16 -13.34 -13.72
N THR A 89 -4.98 -12.63 -14.84
CA THR A 89 -3.85 -11.73 -15.07
C THR A 89 -3.90 -10.51 -14.14
N ALA A 90 -5.08 -9.88 -13.97
CA ALA A 90 -5.28 -8.78 -13.03
C ALA A 90 -4.99 -9.20 -11.58
N HIS A 91 -5.43 -10.39 -11.17
CA HIS A 91 -5.15 -10.95 -9.85
C HIS A 91 -3.66 -11.19 -9.63
N ARG A 92 -2.95 -11.67 -10.65
CA ARG A 92 -1.50 -11.88 -10.61
C ARG A 92 -0.77 -10.55 -10.41
N LEU A 93 -1.12 -9.52 -11.20
CA LEU A 93 -0.58 -8.17 -11.06
C LEU A 93 -0.83 -7.58 -9.68
N LYS A 94 -2.04 -7.75 -9.13
CA LYS A 94 -2.37 -7.35 -7.75
C LYS A 94 -1.41 -7.96 -6.74
N GLY A 95 -1.09 -9.24 -6.89
CA GLY A 95 -0.13 -9.94 -6.02
C GLY A 95 1.28 -9.35 -6.10
N VAL A 96 1.75 -9.04 -7.32
CA VAL A 96 3.05 -8.40 -7.55
C VAL A 96 3.08 -7.01 -6.92
N PHE A 97 2.06 -6.18 -7.17
CA PHE A 97 1.98 -4.85 -6.57
C PHE A 97 1.90 -4.90 -5.03
N ALA A 98 1.15 -5.83 -4.46
CA ALA A 98 1.08 -6.02 -3.01
C ALA A 98 2.43 -6.47 -2.41
N MET A 99 3.15 -7.37 -3.09
CA MET A 99 4.47 -7.84 -2.65
C MET A 99 5.51 -6.73 -2.69
N LEU A 100 5.41 -5.83 -3.67
CA LEU A 100 6.30 -4.67 -3.84
C LEU A 100 5.85 -3.44 -3.04
N ASN A 101 4.82 -3.58 -2.21
CA ASN A 101 4.22 -2.51 -1.41
C ASN A 101 3.73 -1.30 -2.25
N LEU A 102 3.38 -1.54 -3.52
CA LEU A 102 2.82 -0.54 -4.43
C LEU A 102 1.30 -0.44 -4.23
N VAL A 103 0.90 0.33 -3.22
CA VAL A 103 -0.51 0.56 -2.87
C VAL A 103 -1.34 1.10 -4.04
N PRO A 104 -0.88 2.09 -4.84
CA PRO A 104 -1.66 2.61 -5.96
C PRO A 104 -1.90 1.55 -7.04
N GLY A 105 -0.85 0.80 -7.40
CA GLY A 105 -0.95 -0.29 -8.38
C GLY A 105 -1.91 -1.40 -7.94
N LYS A 106 -1.89 -1.76 -6.66
CA LYS A 106 -2.82 -2.72 -6.08
C LYS A 106 -4.28 -2.26 -6.23
N GLN A 107 -4.58 -1.00 -5.89
CA GLN A 107 -5.93 -0.43 -5.99
C GLN A 107 -6.45 -0.40 -7.44
N LEU A 108 -5.58 -0.10 -8.40
CA LEU A 108 -5.92 -0.17 -9.83
C LEU A 108 -6.33 -1.60 -10.23
N CYS A 109 -5.57 -2.61 -9.79
CA CYS A 109 -5.92 -4.01 -10.06
C CYS A 109 -7.20 -4.47 -9.36
N GLU A 110 -7.45 -4.04 -8.12
CA GLU A 110 -8.70 -4.34 -7.40
C GLU A 110 -9.92 -3.77 -8.12
N THR A 111 -9.79 -2.54 -8.63
CA THR A 111 -10.86 -1.90 -9.39
C THR A 111 -11.05 -2.58 -10.75
N LEU A 112 -9.97 -2.96 -11.41
CA LEU A 112 -10.03 -3.75 -12.64
C LEU A 112 -10.77 -5.08 -12.42
N GLU A 113 -10.45 -5.84 -11.37
CA GLU A 113 -11.18 -7.07 -11.03
C GLU A 113 -12.68 -6.84 -10.82
N HIS A 114 -13.06 -5.70 -10.23
CA HIS A 114 -14.46 -5.32 -10.07
C HIS A 114 -15.15 -5.09 -11.42
N LEU A 115 -14.53 -4.28 -12.29
CA LEU A 115 -15.05 -3.98 -13.62
C LEU A 115 -15.18 -5.23 -14.50
N ILE A 116 -14.26 -6.19 -14.37
CA ILE A 116 -14.33 -7.50 -15.03
C ILE A 116 -15.55 -8.28 -14.55
N ARG A 117 -15.85 -8.24 -13.26
CA ARG A 117 -17.03 -8.89 -12.69
C ARG A 117 -18.33 -8.24 -13.16
N GLU A 118 -18.33 -6.92 -13.34
CA GLU A 118 -19.44 -6.15 -13.90
C GLU A 118 -19.55 -6.26 -15.43
N LYS A 119 -18.53 -6.84 -16.10
CA LYS A 119 -18.40 -6.94 -17.56
C LYS A 119 -18.44 -5.58 -18.27
N ASP A 120 -17.91 -4.55 -17.62
CA ASP A 120 -17.80 -3.21 -18.21
C ASP A 120 -16.55 -3.12 -19.10
N ALA A 121 -16.72 -3.44 -20.39
CA ALA A 121 -15.62 -3.42 -21.36
C ALA A 121 -14.93 -2.04 -21.47
N SER A 122 -15.70 -0.95 -21.40
CA SER A 122 -15.15 0.41 -21.50
C SER A 122 -14.34 0.80 -20.26
N GLY A 123 -14.82 0.43 -19.07
CA GLY A 123 -14.08 0.61 -17.83
C GLY A 123 -12.78 -0.21 -17.81
N ILE A 124 -12.84 -1.45 -18.28
CA ILE A 124 -11.68 -2.35 -18.36
C ILE A 124 -10.56 -1.74 -19.22
N GLU A 125 -10.85 -1.33 -20.46
CA GLU A 125 -9.83 -0.75 -21.35
C GLU A 125 -9.20 0.53 -20.78
N LYS A 126 -10.01 1.35 -20.11
CA LYS A 126 -9.54 2.55 -19.43
C LYS A 126 -8.58 2.19 -18.28
N TYR A 127 -8.97 1.26 -17.41
CA TYR A 127 -8.13 0.86 -16.28
C TYR A 127 -6.86 0.12 -16.70
N ILE A 128 -6.90 -0.68 -17.77
CA ILE A 128 -5.68 -1.28 -18.33
C ILE A 128 -4.71 -0.18 -18.78
N SER A 129 -5.24 0.90 -19.38
CA SER A 129 -4.42 2.05 -19.81
C SER A 129 -3.88 2.85 -18.63
N ASP A 130 -4.65 3.01 -17.55
CA ASP A 130 -4.19 3.65 -16.31
C ASP A 130 -3.08 2.80 -15.64
N ILE A 131 -3.21 1.47 -15.63
CA ILE A 131 -2.17 0.54 -15.14
C ILE A 131 -0.90 0.65 -15.99
N ASP A 132 -1.02 0.66 -17.33
CA ASP A 132 0.13 0.82 -18.23
C ASP A 132 0.86 2.15 -18.01
N ALA A 133 0.12 3.26 -17.84
CA ALA A 133 0.70 4.56 -17.52
C ALA A 133 1.41 4.57 -16.16
N TYR A 134 0.81 3.92 -15.15
CA TYR A 134 1.41 3.78 -13.83
C TYR A 134 2.72 2.97 -13.89
N VAL A 135 2.72 1.82 -14.57
CA VAL A 135 3.93 1.00 -14.75
C VAL A 135 5.01 1.78 -15.48
N LYS A 136 4.66 2.53 -16.53
CA LYS A 136 5.62 3.40 -17.25
C LYS A 136 6.18 4.52 -16.39
N SER A 137 5.43 5.03 -15.42
CA SER A 137 5.93 6.02 -14.47
C SER A 137 6.91 5.42 -13.44
N LEU A 138 6.91 4.09 -13.28
CA LEU A 138 7.78 3.35 -12.37
C LEU A 138 8.99 2.72 -13.08
N LEU A 139 9.06 2.80 -14.41
CA LEU A 139 10.18 2.32 -15.22
C LEU A 139 11.12 3.45 -15.57
#